data_AF-A0A4U0ZPN9-F1
#
_entry.id   AF-A0A4U0ZPN9-F1
#
_cell.length_a   1.000
_cell.length_b   1.000
_cell.length_c   1.000
_cell.angle_alpha   90.00
_cell.angle_beta   90.00
_cell.angle_gamma   90.00
#
_symmetry.space_group_name_H-M   'P 1'
#
loop_
_entity.id
_entity.type
_entity.pdbx_description
1 polymer ?
#
loop_
_entity_poly.entity_id
_entity_poly.type
_entity_poly.pdbx_seq_one_letter_code
_entity_poly.pdbx_strand_id
1 'polypeptide(L)' 'MELTKNQAALILDASEDGEITVDIALSDEANLAGALCQAIATKLMNDENFQTELMQMVEGDTMN' A
#
# COMPACT_ATOMS: atom_id res chain seq x y z
N MET A 1 -3.61 -15.83 -0.47
CA MET A 1 -4.96 -15.35 -0.85
C MET A 1 -5.07 -15.43 -2.36
N GLU A 2 -6.18 -15.89 -2.91
CA GLU A 2 -6.40 -15.87 -4.37
C GLU A 2 -7.20 -14.62 -4.74
N LEU A 3 -6.65 -13.80 -5.65
CA LEU A 3 -7.29 -12.58 -6.15
C LEU A 3 -8.10 -12.91 -7.41
N THR A 4 -9.31 -12.36 -7.52
CA THR A 4 -10.09 -12.46 -8.77
C THR A 4 -9.55 -11.51 -9.84
N LYS A 5 -10.01 -11.66 -11.08
CA LYS A 5 -9.57 -10.88 -12.26
C LYS A 5 -9.68 -9.35 -12.15
N ASN A 6 -10.51 -8.84 -11.23
CA ASN A 6 -10.73 -7.41 -11.01
C ASN A 6 -10.21 -6.92 -9.65
N GLN A 7 -9.41 -7.75 -8.98
CA GLN A 7 -8.83 -7.43 -7.70
C GLN A 7 -7.32 -7.28 -7.83
N ALA A 8 -6.80 -6.40 -7.00
CA ALA A 8 -5.39 -6.20 -6.71
C ALA A 8 -5.27 -5.97 -5.22
N ALA A 9 -4.11 -6.25 -4.64
CA ALA A 9 -3.81 -5.96 -3.25
C ALA A 9 -2.49 -5.20 -3.16
N LEU A 10 -2.49 -4.16 -2.34
CA LEU A 10 -1.28 -3.52 -1.84
C LEU A 10 -0.89 -4.25 -0.55
N ILE A 11 0.29 -4.85 -0.53
CA ILE A 11 0.81 -5.60 0.60
C ILE A 11 1.87 -4.72 1.25
N LEU A 12 1.71 -4.45 2.55
CA LEU A 12 2.69 -3.73 3.35
C LEU A 12 3.26 -4.70 4.38
N ASP A 13 4.57 -4.91 4.34
CA ASP A 13 5.28 -5.71 5.32
C ASP A 13 6.25 -4.80 6.09
N ALA A 14 6.07 -4.77 7.41
CA ALA A 14 6.95 -4.06 8.32
C ALA A 14 8.02 -5.03 8.84
N SER A 15 9.29 -4.67 8.68
CA SER A 15 10.40 -5.41 9.29
C SER A 15 10.45 -5.19 10.81
N GLU A 16 11.24 -6.01 11.50
CA GLU A 16 11.49 -5.85 12.95
C GLU A 16 12.14 -4.48 13.29
N ASP A 17 12.83 -3.86 12.32
CA ASP A 17 13.44 -2.54 12.45
C ASP A 17 12.48 -1.38 12.12
N GLY A 18 11.22 -1.71 11.76
CA GLY A 18 10.19 -0.73 11.40
C GLY A 18 10.28 -0.20 9.97
N GLU A 19 11.12 -0.81 9.11
CA GLU A 19 11.13 -0.48 7.68
C GLU A 19 9.90 -1.07 7.00
N ILE A 20 9.21 -0.24 6.21
CA ILE A 20 8.03 -0.68 5.44
C ILE A 20 8.46 -1.05 4.03
N THR A 21 8.15 -2.28 3.65
CA THR A 21 8.21 -2.76 2.27
C THR A 21 6.82 -2.76 1.66
N VAL A 22 6.73 -2.48 0.36
CA VAL A 22 5.48 -2.32 -0.37
C VAL A 22 5.50 -3.20 -1.60
N ASP A 23 4.60 -4.17 -1.64
CA ASP A 23 4.41 -5.10 -2.74
C ASP A 23 3.01 -4.99 -3.33
N ILE A 24 2.86 -5.41 -4.58
CA ILE A 24 1.57 -5.42 -5.28
C ILE A 24 1.28 -6.83 -5.75
N ALA A 25 0.20 -7.40 -5.24
CA ALA A 25 -0.35 -8.64 -5.75
C ALA A 25 -1.44 -8.35 -6.79
N LEU A 26 -1.29 -8.95 -7.97
CA LEU A 26 -2.23 -8.85 -9.09
C LEU A 26 -2.71 -10.26 -9.47
N SER A 27 -3.92 -10.35 -10.01
CA SER A 27 -4.23 -11.46 -10.90
C SER A 27 -3.56 -11.22 -12.26
N ASP A 28 -3.31 -12.27 -13.04
CA ASP A 28 -2.51 -12.32 -14.28
C ASP A 28 -2.84 -11.26 -15.38
N GLU A 29 -3.89 -10.46 -15.19
CA GLU A 29 -4.33 -9.41 -16.11
C GLU A 29 -4.18 -8.01 -15.49
N ALA A 30 -3.52 -7.10 -16.23
CA ALA A 30 -3.45 -5.69 -15.86
C ALA A 30 -4.85 -5.05 -15.90
N ASN A 31 -5.37 -4.71 -14.73
CA ASN A 31 -6.69 -4.11 -14.55
C ASN A 31 -6.59 -2.75 -13.82
N LEU A 32 -7.71 -2.03 -13.73
CA LEU A 32 -7.75 -0.73 -13.08
C LEU A 32 -7.34 -0.80 -11.59
N ALA A 33 -7.73 -1.86 -10.88
CA ALA A 33 -7.34 -2.03 -9.48
C ALA A 33 -5.82 -2.14 -9.33
N GLY A 34 -5.16 -2.89 -10.22
CA GLY A 34 -3.71 -3.02 -10.25
C GLY A 34 -3.01 -1.70 -10.57
N ALA A 35 -3.51 -0.96 -11.56
CA ALA A 35 -2.99 0.37 -11.90
C ALA A 35 -3.12 1.35 -10.71
N LEU A 36 -4.21 1.28 -9.95
CA LEU A 36 -4.40 2.07 -8.74
C LEU A 36 -3.43 1.64 -7.63
N CYS A 37 -3.27 0.34 -7.36
CA CYS A 37 -2.28 -0.15 -6.41
C CYS A 37 -0.86 0.31 -6.78
N GLN A 38 -0.51 0.29 -8.06
CA GLN A 38 0.78 0.79 -8.55
C GLN A 38 0.97 2.28 -8.30
N ALA A 39 -0.04 3.10 -8.61
CA ALA A 39 0.00 4.53 -8.38
C ALA A 39 0.13 4.86 -6.88
N ILE A 40 -0.64 4.17 -6.03
CA ILE A 40 -0.59 4.32 -4.57
C ILE A 40 0.76 3.90 -4.03
N ALA A 41 1.30 2.74 -4.43
CA ALA A 41 2.63 2.28 -4.01
C ALA A 41 3.72 3.29 -4.40
N THR A 42 3.65 3.81 -5.63
CA THR A 42 4.60 4.83 -6.11
C THR A 42 4.52 6.09 -5.26
N LYS A 43 3.32 6.53 -4.92
CA LYS A 43 3.12 7.73 -4.09
C LYS A 43 3.62 7.49 -2.67
N LEU A 44 3.27 6.34 -2.08
CA LEU A 44 3.73 5.93 -0.76
C LEU A 44 5.26 5.87 -0.68
N MET A 45 5.96 5.37 -1.69
CA MET A 45 7.43 5.23 -1.64
C MET A 45 8.20 6.54 -1.92
N ASN A 46 7.61 7.49 -2.65
CA ASN A 46 8.34 8.65 -3.17
C ASN A 46 7.83 10.01 -2.68
N ASP A 47 6.76 10.05 -1.88
CA ASP A 47 6.18 11.29 -1.37
C ASP A 47 6.17 11.32 0.15
N GLU A 48 7.18 11.98 0.73
CA GLU A 48 7.35 12.12 2.19
C GLU A 48 6.17 12.83 2.86
N ASN A 49 5.50 13.77 2.17
CA ASN A 49 4.33 14.44 2.73
C ASN A 49 3.17 13.46 2.83
N PHE A 50 2.94 12.67 1.78
CA PHE A 50 1.91 11.64 1.79
C PHE A 50 2.18 10.57 2.86
N GLN A 51 3.43 10.13 3.02
CA GLN A 51 3.82 9.23 4.11
C GLN A 51 3.53 9.85 5.49
N THR A 52 3.91 11.11 5.69
CA THR A 52 3.69 11.83 6.95
C THR A 52 2.21 11.96 7.28
N GLU A 53 1.38 12.33 6.30
CA GLU A 53 -0.08 12.42 6.44
C GLU A 53 -0.69 11.07 6.84
N LEU A 54 -0.24 9.98 6.19
CA LEU A 54 -0.70 8.64 6.53
C LEU A 54 -0.29 8.23 7.95
N MET A 55 0.96 8.49 8.36
CA MET A 55 1.40 8.17 9.72
C MET A 55 0.61 8.95 10.76
N GLN A 56 0.32 10.23 10.51
CA GLN A 56 -0.53 11.03 11.39
C GLN A 56 -1.95 10.49 11.50
N MET A 57 -2.52 9.97 10.40
CA MET A 57 -3.84 9.33 10.41
C MET A 57 -3.83 8.05 11.25
N VAL A 58 -2.79 7.22 11.16
CA VAL A 58 -2.69 5.97 11.92
C VAL A 58 -2.41 6.24 13.41
N GLU A 59 -1.49 7.15 13.74
CA GLU A 59 -1.17 7.51 15.12
C GLU A 59 -2.38 8.15 15.83
N GLY A 60 -3.17 8.96 15.11
CA GLY A 60 -4.41 9.55 15.62
C GLY A 60 -5.50 8.55 16.00
N ASP A 61 -5.53 7.37 15.37
CA ASP A 61 -6.50 6.29 15.66
C ASP A 61 -6.09 5.43 16.88
N THR A 62 -4.80 5.38 17.22
CA THR A 62 -4.28 4.57 18.34
C THR A 62 -4.41 5.21 19.73
N MET A 63 -4.87 6.46 19.83
CA MET A 63 -5.09 7.18 21.09
C MET A 63 -6.58 7.36 21.47
N ASN A 64 -7.48 6.53 20.94
CA ASN A 64 -8.91 6.49 21.31
C ASN A 64 -9.35 5.14 21.90
#